data_AF-A0A836CHF4-F1
#
_entry.id   AF-A0A836CHF4-F1
#
_cell.length_a   1.000
_cell.length_b   1.000
_cell.length_c   1.000
_cell.angle_alpha   90.00
_cell.angle_beta   90.00
_cell.angle_gamma   90.00
#
_symmetry.space_group_name_H-M   'P 1'
#
loop_
_entity.id
_entity.type
_entity.pdbx_description
1 polymer ?
#
loop_
_entity_poly.entity_id
_entity_poly.type
_entity_poly.pdbx_seq_one_letter_code
_entity_poly.pdbx_strand_id
1 'polypeptide(L)'
;VQTIAEHLIANSNERTVFNGIEFYLPQLAHMIIHLDVDLSSTALEQFSLVVCQQSLHVALQLNWILVAALEDYQPESPDGGLNPKSNPTYFSRCIKLLQNVERIVALG
;
A
#
# COMPACT_ATOMS: atom_id res chain seq x y z
N VAL A 1 -10.70 15.49 -18.85
CA VAL A 1 -11.12 14.14 -18.42
C VAL A 1 -10.59 13.99 -17.02
N GLN A 2 -11.47 13.98 -16.01
CA GLN A 2 -11.07 13.83 -14.62
C GLN A 2 -10.58 12.38 -14.43
N THR A 3 -9.34 12.18 -13.99
CA THR A 3 -8.79 10.82 -13.84
C THR A 3 -9.47 10.11 -12.67
N ILE A 4 -9.56 8.78 -12.73
CA ILE A 4 -10.15 7.95 -11.66
C ILE A 4 -9.49 8.28 -10.29
N ALA A 5 -8.18 8.56 -10.30
CA ALA A 5 -7.41 9.00 -9.15
C ALA A 5 -7.96 10.29 -8.49
N GLU A 6 -8.29 11.31 -9.30
CA GLU A 6 -8.87 12.57 -8.80
C GLU A 6 -10.25 12.36 -8.18
N HIS A 7 -11.04 11.43 -8.75
CA HIS A 7 -12.36 11.09 -8.20
C HIS A 7 -12.25 10.30 -6.90
N LEU A 8 -11.25 9.42 -6.78
CA LEU A 8 -10.98 8.68 -5.55
C LEU A 8 -10.49 9.60 -4.42
N ILE A 9 -9.62 10.56 -4.73
CA ILE A 9 -9.17 11.57 -3.75
C ILE A 9 -10.35 12.45 -3.31
N ALA A 10 -11.16 12.94 -4.24
CA ALA A 10 -12.29 13.82 -3.93
C ALA A 10 -13.35 13.16 -3.04
N ASN A 11 -13.57 11.86 -3.17
CA ASN A 11 -14.55 11.11 -2.39
C ASN A 11 -13.92 10.33 -1.22
N SER A 12 -12.62 10.47 -0.97
CA SER A 12 -11.91 9.75 0.11
C SER A 12 -12.41 10.08 1.53
N ASN A 13 -13.24 11.10 1.72
CA ASN A 13 -13.82 11.44 3.03
C ASN A 13 -15.24 10.88 3.24
N GLU A 14 -15.84 10.27 2.22
CA GLU A 14 -17.17 9.69 2.34
C GLU A 14 -17.08 8.29 2.98
N ARG A 15 -17.76 8.13 4.12
CA ARG A 15 -17.80 6.87 4.88
C ARG A 15 -18.29 5.68 4.04
N THR A 16 -19.07 5.95 3.00
CA THR A 16 -19.59 5.01 2.00
C THR A 16 -18.52 4.45 1.08
N VAL A 17 -17.45 5.20 0.77
CA VAL A 17 -16.33 4.75 -0.06
C VAL A 17 -15.50 3.67 0.64
N PHE A 18 -15.52 3.65 1.97
CA PHE A 18 -14.86 2.63 2.79
C PHE A 18 -15.62 1.32 2.86
N ASN A 19 -16.91 1.30 2.52
CA ASN A 19 -17.67 0.05 2.51
C ASN A 19 -17.14 -0.85 1.39
N GLY A 20 -16.49 -1.94 1.80
CA GLY A 20 -15.92 -2.93 0.88
C GLY A 20 -14.51 -2.63 0.41
N ILE A 21 -13.89 -1.50 0.79
CA ILE A 21 -12.50 -1.21 0.41
C ILE A 21 -11.52 -2.24 0.98
N GLU A 22 -11.85 -2.77 2.15
CA GLU A 22 -11.10 -3.82 2.84
C GLU A 22 -10.92 -5.06 1.96
N PHE A 23 -11.94 -5.41 1.18
CA PHE A 23 -11.89 -6.54 0.25
C PHE A 23 -10.86 -6.31 -0.88
N TYR A 24 -10.61 -5.05 -1.23
CA TYR A 24 -9.72 -4.65 -2.33
C TYR A 24 -8.33 -4.21 -1.86
N LEU A 25 -8.05 -4.22 -0.55
CA LEU A 25 -6.75 -3.84 0.02
C LEU A 25 -5.56 -4.58 -0.60
N PRO A 26 -5.60 -5.93 -0.79
CA PRO A 26 -4.50 -6.65 -1.43
C PRO A 26 -4.22 -6.15 -2.85
N GLN A 27 -5.27 -5.87 -3.62
CA GLN A 27 -5.18 -5.41 -5.00
C GLN A 27 -4.64 -3.97 -5.05
N LEU A 28 -5.07 -3.10 -4.13
CA LEU A 28 -4.53 -1.74 -3.98
C LEU A 28 -3.03 -1.77 -3.66
N ALA A 29 -2.62 -2.60 -2.70
CA ALA A 29 -1.20 -2.76 -2.35
C ALA A 29 -0.38 -3.28 -3.54
N HIS A 30 -0.90 -4.30 -4.25
CA HIS A 30 -0.26 -4.82 -5.45
C HIS A 30 -0.09 -3.74 -6.52
N MET A 31 -1.11 -2.93 -6.76
CA MET A 31 -1.06 -1.82 -7.72
C MET A 31 0.01 -0.78 -7.36
N ILE A 32 0.09 -0.37 -6.09
CA ILE A 32 1.08 0.63 -5.65
C ILE A 32 2.52 0.10 -5.78
N ILE A 33 2.73 -1.18 -5.49
CA ILE A 33 4.07 -1.79 -5.55
C ILE A 33 4.51 -2.03 -7.00
N HIS A 34 3.63 -2.61 -7.83
CA HIS A 34 4.02 -3.21 -9.12
C HIS A 34 3.67 -2.40 -10.35
N LEU A 35 2.73 -1.46 -10.30
CA LEU A 35 2.41 -0.68 -11.48
C LEU A 35 3.50 0.35 -11.74
N ASP A 36 4.02 0.32 -12.96
CA ASP A 36 4.97 1.29 -13.53
C ASP A 36 4.27 2.24 -14.52
N VAL A 37 2.94 2.35 -14.41
CA VAL A 37 2.09 3.08 -15.36
C VAL A 37 1.83 4.49 -14.85
N ASP A 38 1.68 5.46 -15.76
CA ASP A 38 1.38 6.90 -15.54
C ASP A 38 0.15 7.23 -14.67
N LEU A 39 -0.54 6.22 -14.12
CA LEU A 39 -1.46 6.42 -13.02
C LEU A 39 -0.61 6.88 -11.84
N SER A 40 -0.67 8.17 -11.49
CA SER A 40 0.17 8.78 -10.46
C SER A 40 0.20 7.88 -9.23
N SER A 41 1.26 7.08 -9.04
CA SER A 41 1.35 6.12 -7.93
C SER A 41 1.19 6.84 -6.60
N THR A 42 1.60 8.12 -6.59
CA THR A 42 1.38 9.11 -5.55
C THR A 42 -0.10 9.29 -5.16
N ALA A 43 -1.04 9.31 -6.11
CA ALA A 43 -2.47 9.46 -5.79
C ALA A 43 -3.05 8.21 -5.13
N LEU A 44 -2.65 7.01 -5.59
CA LEU A 44 -3.06 5.77 -4.95
C LEU A 44 -2.43 5.64 -3.56
N GLU A 45 -1.16 5.99 -3.42
CA GLU A 45 -0.47 6.03 -2.13
C GLU A 45 -1.17 6.97 -1.16
N GLN A 46 -1.47 8.21 -1.59
CA GLN A 46 -2.19 9.19 -0.80
C GLN A 46 -3.58 8.70 -0.40
N PHE A 47 -4.32 8.11 -1.34
CA PHE A 47 -5.63 7.53 -1.07
C PHE A 47 -5.53 6.42 -0.01
N SER A 48 -4.59 5.49 -0.15
CA SER A 48 -4.36 4.43 0.84
C SER A 48 -4.04 4.98 2.23
N LEU A 49 -3.25 6.05 2.33
CA LEU A 49 -2.96 6.68 3.62
C LEU A 49 -4.18 7.35 4.25
N VAL A 50 -5.02 8.05 3.46
CA VAL A 50 -6.28 8.62 3.95
C VAL A 50 -7.21 7.52 4.47
N VAL A 51 -7.24 6.37 3.79
CA VAL A 51 -8.02 5.21 4.22
C VAL A 51 -7.52 4.65 5.55
N CYS A 52 -6.21 4.46 5.68
CA CYS A 52 -5.61 4.00 6.93
C CYS A 52 -5.85 4.97 8.10
N GLN A 53 -5.85 6.29 7.85
CA GLN A 53 -6.15 7.30 8.88
C GLN A 53 -7.60 7.23 9.39
N GLN A 54 -8.53 6.74 8.58
CA GLN A 54 -9.93 6.60 8.98
C GLN A 54 -10.25 5.27 9.67
N SER A 55 -9.38 4.27 9.56
CA SER A 55 -9.60 2.94 10.15
C SER A 55 -8.28 2.27 10.53
N LEU A 56 -8.02 2.14 11.83
CA LEU A 56 -6.87 1.40 12.37
C LEU A 56 -6.86 -0.06 11.92
N HIS A 57 -8.03 -0.69 11.80
CA HIS A 57 -8.16 -2.06 11.30
C HIS A 57 -7.60 -2.20 9.88
N VAL A 58 -7.97 -1.27 9.00
CA VAL A 58 -7.45 -1.23 7.62
C VAL A 58 -5.95 -0.94 7.59
N ALA A 59 -5.47 -0.02 8.44
CA ALA A 59 -4.05 0.27 8.58
C ALA A 59 -3.25 -0.99 8.97
N LEU A 60 -3.76 -1.78 9.91
CA LEU A 60 -3.12 -3.01 10.36
C LEU A 60 -3.11 -4.09 9.27
N GLN A 61 -4.21 -4.23 8.52
CA GLN A 61 -4.27 -5.17 7.40
C GLN A 61 -3.29 -4.80 6.29
N LEU A 62 -3.21 -3.50 5.94
CA LEU A 62 -2.25 -3.02 4.96
C LEU A 62 -0.81 -3.24 5.45
N ASN A 63 -0.54 -3.01 6.74
CA ASN A 63 0.75 -3.30 7.34
C ASN A 63 1.17 -4.77 7.14
N TRP A 64 0.30 -5.73 7.42
CA TRP A 64 0.61 -7.15 7.22
C TRP A 64 0.86 -7.51 5.75
N ILE A 65 0.07 -6.95 4.82
CA ILE A 65 0.28 -7.15 3.38
C ILE A 65 1.66 -6.63 2.96
N LEU A 66 2.06 -5.45 3.45
CA LEU A 66 3.35 -4.85 3.11
C LEU A 66 4.53 -5.59 3.73
N VAL A 67 4.40 -6.11 4.96
CA VAL A 67 5.44 -6.94 5.59
C VAL A 67 5.64 -8.24 4.79
N ALA A 68 4.55 -8.92 4.42
CA ALA A 68 4.64 -10.13 3.60
C ALA A 68 5.29 -9.85 2.22
N ALA A 69 4.90 -8.75 1.58
CA ALA A 69 5.50 -8.34 0.31
C ALA A 69 6.99 -7.98 0.45
N LEU A 70 7.41 -7.40 1.58
CA LEU A 70 8.79 -7.06 1.85
C LEU A 70 9.67 -8.32 1.97
N GLU A 71 9.18 -9.35 2.67
CA GLU A 71 9.83 -10.65 2.75
C GLU A 71 10.01 -11.31 1.38
N ASP A 72 9.08 -11.11 0.46
CA ASP A 72 9.16 -11.64 -0.91
C ASP A 72 10.23 -10.94 -1.77
N TYR A 73 10.48 -9.63 -1.56
CA TYR A 73 11.42 -8.85 -2.37
C TYR A 73 12.79 -8.61 -1.73
N GLN A 74 12.95 -8.93 -0.44
CA GLN A 74 14.22 -8.74 0.26
C GLN A 74 15.34 -9.57 -0.40
N PRO A 75 16.60 -9.10 -0.38
CA PRO A 75 17.71 -9.76 -1.07
C PRO A 75 18.11 -11.10 -0.45
N GLU A 76 17.85 -11.29 0.84
CA GLU A 76 18.23 -12.48 1.60
C GLU A 76 17.03 -13.41 1.80
N SER A 77 17.19 -14.67 1.43
CA SER A 77 16.24 -15.73 1.77
C SER A 77 16.34 -16.07 3.27
N PRO A 78 15.30 -16.60 3.93
CA PRO A 78 15.37 -17.03 5.32
C PRO A 78 16.50 -18.02 5.62
N ASP A 79 16.94 -18.78 4.60
CA ASP A 79 18.04 -19.74 4.70
C ASP A 79 19.45 -19.11 4.51
N GLY A 80 19.54 -17.78 4.44
CA GLY A 80 20.79 -17.04 4.22
C GLY A 80 21.31 -17.05 2.77
N GLY A 81 20.53 -17.60 1.83
CA GLY A 81 20.82 -17.58 0.40
C GLY A 81 20.33 -16.31 -0.30
N LEU A 82 20.75 -16.10 -1.55
CA LEU A 82 20.22 -15.01 -2.39
C LEU A 82 18.77 -15.31 -2.79
N ASN A 83 17.88 -14.34 -2.62
CA ASN A 83 16.48 -14.47 -3.02
C ASN A 83 16.33 -14.24 -4.55
N PRO A 84 15.89 -15.25 -5.32
CA PRO A 84 15.69 -15.11 -6.77
C PRO A 84 14.55 -14.16 -7.16
N LYS A 85 13.64 -13.86 -6.23
CA LYS A 85 12.53 -12.90 -6.42
C LYS A 85 12.88 -11.48 -5.99
N SER A 86 14.12 -11.24 -5.55
CA SER A 86 14.51 -9.93 -5.06
C SER A 86 14.32 -8.86 -6.14
N ASN A 87 13.66 -7.77 -5.75
CA ASN A 87 13.49 -6.60 -6.61
C ASN A 87 13.70 -5.33 -5.77
N PRO A 88 14.84 -4.63 -5.92
CA PRO A 88 15.14 -3.43 -5.15
C PRO A 88 14.12 -2.30 -5.30
N THR A 89 13.49 -2.18 -6.48
CA THR A 89 12.49 -1.15 -6.75
C THR A 89 11.21 -1.42 -5.97
N TYR A 90 10.69 -2.66 -6.03
CA TYR A 90 9.49 -3.04 -5.30
C TYR A 90 9.72 -3.04 -3.79
N PHE A 91 10.89 -3.51 -3.35
CA PHE A 91 11.32 -3.43 -1.96
C PHE A 91 11.34 -1.99 -1.45
N SER A 92 11.91 -1.05 -2.22
CA SER A 92 11.95 0.38 -1.84
C SER A 92 10.54 1.00 -1.77
N ARG A 93 9.66 0.69 -2.73
CA ARG A 93 8.27 1.15 -2.72
C ARG A 93 7.51 0.61 -1.50
N CYS A 94 7.68 -0.67 -1.19
CA CYS A 94 7.04 -1.33 -0.06
C CYS A 94 7.48 -0.72 1.27
N ILE A 95 8.79 -0.52 1.48
CA ILE A 95 9.34 0.13 2.68
C ILE A 95 8.78 1.53 2.88
N LYS A 96 8.74 2.35 1.82
CA LYS A 96 8.26 3.73 1.92
C LYS A 96 6.80 3.79 2.38
N LEU A 97 5.94 2.95 1.78
CA LEU A 97 4.54 2.88 2.17
C LEU A 97 4.38 2.30 3.58
N LEU A 98 5.13 1.24 3.92
CA LEU A 98 5.09 0.60 5.24
C LEU A 98 5.42 1.61 6.34
N GLN A 99 6.50 2.39 6.20
CA GLN A 99 6.87 3.42 7.17
C GLN A 99 5.76 4.47 7.40
N ASN A 100 5.00 4.82 6.37
CA ASN A 100 3.89 5.75 6.49
C ASN A 100 2.69 5.10 7.20
N VAL A 101 2.40 3.84 6.90
CA VAL A 101 1.34 3.06 7.56
C VAL A 101 1.67 2.79 9.03
N GLU A 102 2.90 2.41 9.35
CA GLU A 102 3.36 2.19 10.73
C GLU A 102 3.22 3.46 11.58
N ARG A 103 3.48 4.64 11.03
CA ARG A 103 3.23 5.91 11.73
C ARG A 103 1.75 6.09 12.06
N ILE A 104 0.84 5.71 11.16
CA ILE A 104 -0.60 5.77 11.40
C ILE A 104 -1.00 4.77 12.49
N VAL A 105 -0.46 3.55 12.45
CA VAL A 105 -0.74 2.51 13.46
C VAL A 105 -0.19 2.90 14.84
N ALA A 106 0.99 3.51 14.90
CA ALA A 106 1.63 3.89 16.17
C ALA A 106 1.00 5.14 16.82
N LEU A 107 0.37 6.01 16.04
CA LEU A 107 -0.28 7.25 16.50
C LEU A 107 -1.80 7.11 16.65
N GLY A 108 -2.39 6.02 16.15
CA GLY A 108 -3.83 5.76 16.09
C GLY A 108 -4.41 5.06 17.31
#